data_AF-A0A534N0P4-F1
#
_entry.id   AF-A0A534N0P4-F1
#
_cell.length_a   1.000
_cell.length_b   1.000
_cell.length_c   1.000
_cell.angle_alpha   90.00
_cell.angle_beta   90.00
_cell.angle_gamma   90.00
#
_symmetry.space_group_name_H-M   'P 1'
#
loop_
_entity.id
_entity.type
_entity.pdbx_description
1 polymer ?
#
loop_
_entity_poly.entity_id
_entity_poly.type
_entity_poly.pdbx_seq_one_letter_code
_entity_poly.pdbx_strand_id
1 'polypeptide(L)'
;MARGIGRALQKAVAREGLDEDLEGEGRSLANAHRRQVFRYLCLRPCARVGDMGRDLSMSQANVRWHIWDLVENGYVQFEGARVFPIGLINPEDAALFAALASAGRAEILETVFQSPGISMQELAERVHLTRQSASKIAAELAGFGCLTTADDGRYRRVYPTDVLVRKRDANHERADAFGEALLRRLAEEGLAPELLRREEAALLLRFGGGARRVQLGVPLDPYVTAWMRPE
;
A
#
# COMPACT_ATOMS: atom_id res chain seq x y z
N MET A 1 10.94 -17.74 1.20
CA MET A 1 11.65 -17.01 2.27
C MET A 1 11.92 -15.59 1.79
N ALA A 2 10.99 -14.66 2.02
CA ALA A 2 11.20 -13.23 1.79
C ALA A 2 11.63 -12.61 3.13
N ARG A 3 12.94 -12.43 3.34
CA ARG A 3 13.47 -11.76 4.52
C ARG A 3 13.09 -10.27 4.47
N GLY A 4 12.17 -9.86 5.33
CA GLY A 4 12.18 -8.56 6.02
C GLY A 4 12.39 -7.30 5.17
N ILE A 5 11.63 -7.10 4.10
CA ILE A 5 11.58 -5.79 3.40
C ILE A 5 11.05 -4.70 4.34
N GLY A 6 10.14 -5.03 5.27
CA GLY A 6 9.59 -4.08 6.24
C GLY A 6 10.65 -3.42 7.13
N ARG A 7 11.67 -4.16 7.58
CA ARG A 7 12.69 -3.65 8.52
C ARG A 7 13.80 -2.85 7.82
N ALA A 8 14.15 -3.23 6.60
CA ALA A 8 15.09 -2.48 5.77
C ALA A 8 14.47 -1.16 5.28
N LEU A 9 13.20 -1.18 4.87
CA LEU A 9 12.41 0.01 4.53
C LEU A 9 12.22 0.93 5.76
N GLN A 10 11.87 0.37 6.92
CA GLN A 10 11.77 1.15 8.17
C GLN A 10 13.10 1.77 8.62
N LYS A 11 14.25 1.13 8.33
CA LYS A 11 15.59 1.67 8.64
C LYS A 11 16.11 2.67 7.60
N ALA A 12 15.76 2.51 6.33
CA ALA A 12 16.13 3.45 5.26
C ALA A 12 15.30 4.75 5.33
N VAL A 13 14.08 4.68 5.87
CA VAL A 13 13.25 5.84 6.23
C VAL A 13 13.71 6.36 7.60
N ALA A 14 14.91 6.94 7.68
CA ALA A 14 15.24 7.79 8.82
C ALA A 14 14.16 8.88 8.92
N ARG A 15 13.54 9.00 10.09
CA ARG A 15 12.35 9.82 10.40
C ARG A 15 12.64 11.33 10.41
N GLU A 16 13.56 11.84 9.59
CA GLU A 16 13.92 13.25 9.60
C GLU A 16 12.86 14.08 8.84
N GLY A 17 12.12 14.89 9.61
CA GLY A 17 11.23 15.93 9.07
C GLY A 17 9.89 15.45 8.50
N LEU A 18 9.52 14.17 8.63
CA LEU A 18 8.21 13.68 8.16
C LEU A 18 7.04 14.45 8.77
N ASP A 19 7.18 14.86 10.03
CA ASP A 19 6.16 15.57 10.81
C ASP A 19 6.29 17.10 10.75
N GLU A 20 7.29 17.62 10.01
CA GLU A 20 7.55 19.07 9.92
C GLU A 20 6.93 19.68 8.67
N ASP A 21 6.06 20.68 8.83
CA ASP A 21 5.57 21.42 7.67
C ASP A 21 6.70 22.25 7.02
N LEU A 22 6.78 22.19 5.69
CA LEU A 22 7.69 23.01 4.90
C LEU A 22 7.13 24.43 4.74
N GLU A 23 8.02 25.43 4.69
CA GLU A 23 7.63 26.81 4.37
C GLU A 23 7.10 26.87 2.93
N GLY A 24 5.93 27.50 2.76
CA GLY A 24 5.10 27.35 1.57
C GLY A 24 3.79 26.66 1.93
N GLU A 25 2.95 27.35 2.70
CA GLU A 25 1.58 26.89 2.93
C GLU A 25 0.89 26.64 1.58
N GLY A 26 0.46 25.41 1.33
CA GLY A 26 -0.92 25.27 0.86
C GLY A 26 -1.26 24.31 -0.28
N ARG A 27 -0.35 23.64 -1.01
CA ARG A 27 -0.83 22.88 -2.21
C ARG A 27 -0.27 21.48 -2.47
N SER A 28 0.50 20.84 -1.58
CA SER A 28 1.01 19.49 -1.90
C SER A 28 1.59 18.70 -0.72
N LEU A 29 2.55 17.81 -1.00
CA LEU A 29 3.42 17.12 -0.06
C LEU A 29 4.32 18.05 0.79
N ALA A 30 4.23 19.37 0.63
CA ALA A 30 4.80 20.34 1.57
C ALA A 30 4.25 20.18 3.01
N ASN A 31 2.99 19.71 3.14
CA ASN A 31 2.36 19.46 4.44
C ASN A 31 2.68 18.07 4.98
N ALA A 32 3.00 18.00 6.27
CA ALA A 32 3.38 16.78 6.98
C ALA A 32 2.32 15.67 6.93
N HIS A 33 1.09 16.00 7.28
CA HIS A 33 0.00 15.02 7.28
C HIS A 33 -0.34 14.52 5.87
N ARG A 34 -0.27 15.38 4.84
CA ARG A 34 -0.41 14.95 3.44
C ARG A 34 0.67 13.95 3.03
N ARG A 35 1.93 14.15 3.46
CA ARG A 35 3.01 13.15 3.24
C ARG A 35 2.71 11.82 3.90
N GLN A 36 2.21 11.85 5.14
CA GLN A 36 1.84 10.63 5.85
C GLN A 36 0.72 9.86 5.13
N VAL A 37 -0.35 10.56 4.72
CA VAL A 37 -1.47 9.97 3.96
C VAL A 37 -1.01 9.44 2.61
N PHE A 38 -0.24 10.23 1.84
CA PHE A 38 0.29 9.82 0.55
C PHE A 38 1.18 8.58 0.67
N ARG A 39 2.11 8.58 1.63
CA ARG A 39 2.99 7.43 1.91
C ARG A 39 2.19 6.21 2.32
N TYR A 40 1.14 6.38 3.13
CA TYR A 40 0.25 5.29 3.52
C TYR A 40 -0.44 4.69 2.28
N LEU A 41 -0.97 5.52 1.38
CA LEU A 41 -1.61 5.07 0.15
C LEU A 41 -0.63 4.41 -0.84
N CYS A 42 0.64 4.80 -0.84
CA CYS A 42 1.68 4.10 -1.59
C CYS A 42 1.98 2.71 -1.02
N LEU A 43 1.90 2.55 0.31
CA LEU A 43 2.05 1.25 0.97
C LEU A 43 0.81 0.35 0.79
N ARG A 44 -0.37 0.97 0.86
CA ARG A 44 -1.69 0.32 0.88
C ARG A 44 -2.66 1.07 -0.03
N PRO A 45 -2.58 0.84 -1.36
CA PRO A 45 -3.55 1.37 -2.29
C PRO A 45 -4.97 0.93 -1.90
N CYS A 46 -5.94 1.81 -2.11
CA CYS A 46 -7.35 1.57 -1.80
C CYS A 46 -7.65 1.33 -0.31
N ALA A 47 -6.74 1.73 0.59
CA ALA A 47 -6.98 1.70 2.02
C ALA A 47 -8.23 2.49 2.42
N ARG A 48 -8.91 2.01 3.46
CA ARG A 48 -10.13 2.66 3.96
C ARG A 48 -9.76 3.86 4.83
N VAL A 49 -10.56 4.92 4.74
CA VAL A 49 -10.41 6.14 5.56
C VAL A 49 -10.38 5.83 7.05
N GLY A 50 -11.18 4.87 7.51
CA GLY A 50 -11.19 4.45 8.92
C GLY A 50 -9.88 3.80 9.38
N ASP A 51 -9.23 3.04 8.50
CA ASP A 51 -7.95 2.38 8.81
C ASP A 51 -6.82 3.41 8.80
N MET A 52 -6.79 4.30 7.79
CA MET A 52 -5.85 5.43 7.75
C MET A 52 -5.98 6.33 8.99
N GLY A 53 -7.21 6.68 9.40
CA GLY A 53 -7.41 7.51 10.59
C GLY A 53 -6.89 6.87 11.87
N ARG A 54 -7.09 5.55 12.02
CA ARG A 54 -6.57 4.79 13.15
C ARG A 54 -5.04 4.72 13.13
N ASP A 55 -4.46 4.35 11.99
CA ASP A 55 -3.03 4.08 11.88
C ASP A 55 -2.19 5.37 11.88
N LEU A 56 -2.73 6.47 11.37
CA LEU A 56 -2.08 7.78 11.33
C LEU A 56 -2.47 8.69 12.51
N SER A 57 -3.29 8.20 13.45
CA SER A 57 -3.82 9.00 14.57
C SER A 57 -4.52 10.30 14.13
N MET A 58 -5.29 10.23 13.04
CA MET A 58 -6.03 11.34 12.45
C MET A 58 -7.54 11.10 12.52
N SER A 59 -8.34 12.17 12.63
CA SER A 59 -9.79 12.05 12.44
C SER A 59 -10.11 11.66 11.00
N GLN A 60 -11.18 10.90 10.78
CA GLN A 60 -11.61 10.53 9.43
C GLN A 60 -11.92 11.75 8.54
N ALA A 61 -12.40 12.84 9.15
CA ALA A 61 -12.63 14.10 8.45
C ALA A 61 -11.31 14.71 7.97
N ASN A 62 -10.27 14.70 8.81
CA ASN A 62 -8.94 15.20 8.44
C ASN A 62 -8.31 14.35 7.32
N VAL A 63 -8.39 13.02 7.42
CA VAL A 63 -7.92 12.11 6.36
C VAL A 63 -8.63 12.39 5.03
N ARG A 64 -9.96 12.56 5.04
CA ARG A 64 -10.72 12.90 3.82
C ARG A 64 -10.28 14.22 3.22
N TRP A 65 -10.05 15.23 4.05
CA TRP A 65 -9.56 16.54 3.59
C TRP A 65 -8.20 16.41 2.90
N HIS A 66 -7.25 15.71 3.52
CA HIS A 66 -5.94 15.46 2.92
C HIS A 66 -6.02 14.65 1.63
N ILE A 67 -6.90 13.63 1.55
CA ILE A 67 -7.12 12.87 0.32
C ILE A 67 -7.68 13.77 -0.78
N TRP A 68 -8.68 14.59 -0.48
CA TRP A 68 -9.29 15.49 -1.46
C TRP A 68 -8.22 16.43 -2.04
N ASP A 69 -7.41 17.03 -1.19
CA ASP A 69 -6.33 17.90 -1.64
C ASP A 69 -5.26 17.14 -2.45
N LEU A 70 -4.87 15.93 -2.04
CA LEU A 70 -3.95 15.09 -2.83
C LEU A 70 -4.52 14.73 -4.20
N VAL A 71 -5.85 14.65 -4.35
CA VAL A 71 -6.52 14.45 -5.65
C VAL A 71 -6.45 15.70 -6.49
N GLU A 72 -6.82 16.85 -5.93
CA GLU A 72 -6.78 18.14 -6.63
C GLU A 72 -5.37 18.47 -7.15
N ASN A 73 -4.34 18.04 -6.41
CA ASN A 73 -2.94 18.24 -6.79
C ASN A 73 -2.32 17.04 -7.55
N GLY A 74 -3.13 16.05 -7.92
CA GLY A 74 -2.76 14.95 -8.81
C GLY A 74 -1.74 13.94 -8.25
N TYR A 75 -1.67 13.79 -6.94
CA TYR A 75 -0.88 12.73 -6.29
C TYR A 75 -1.64 11.41 -6.24
N VAL A 76 -2.95 11.47 -6.05
CA VAL A 76 -3.83 10.30 -5.93
C VAL A 76 -5.06 10.49 -6.81
N GLN A 77 -5.73 9.40 -7.17
CA GLN A 77 -6.95 9.41 -7.96
C GLN A 77 -8.07 8.63 -7.28
N PHE A 78 -9.30 8.92 -7.69
CA PHE A 78 -10.48 8.13 -7.36
C PHE A 78 -10.88 7.19 -8.50
N GLU A 79 -11.30 5.99 -8.14
CA GLU A 79 -12.05 5.08 -9.00
C GLU A 79 -13.24 4.52 -8.20
N GLY A 80 -14.43 5.09 -8.44
CA GLY A 80 -15.57 4.88 -7.56
C GLY A 80 -15.23 5.32 -6.12
N ALA A 81 -15.30 4.39 -5.16
CA ALA A 81 -14.95 4.64 -3.76
C ALA A 81 -13.48 4.37 -3.42
N ARG A 82 -12.67 3.94 -4.39
CA ARG A 82 -11.27 3.53 -4.21
C ARG A 82 -10.37 4.74 -4.42
N VAL A 83 -9.38 4.91 -3.54
CA VAL A 83 -8.34 5.95 -3.65
C VAL A 83 -6.96 5.30 -3.71
N PHE A 84 -6.12 5.72 -4.64
CA PHE A 84 -4.76 5.19 -4.78
C PHE A 84 -3.83 6.17 -5.51
N PRO A 85 -2.50 6.07 -5.34
CA PRO A 85 -1.56 6.98 -5.98
C PRO A 85 -1.59 6.86 -7.51
N ILE A 86 -1.61 8.01 -8.19
CA ILE A 86 -1.66 8.06 -9.65
C ILE A 86 -0.40 7.42 -10.20
N GLY A 87 -0.57 6.43 -11.08
CA GLY A 87 0.55 5.80 -11.78
C GLY A 87 1.33 4.77 -10.96
N LEU A 88 1.02 4.51 -9.69
CA LEU A 88 1.76 3.51 -8.89
C LEU A 88 1.33 2.05 -9.20
N ILE A 89 0.03 1.82 -9.38
CA ILE A 89 -0.55 0.49 -9.65
C ILE A 89 -1.23 0.48 -11.01
N ASN A 90 -1.39 -0.71 -11.59
CA ASN A 90 -2.32 -0.90 -12.70
C ASN A 90 -3.76 -0.62 -12.20
N PRO A 91 -4.53 0.31 -12.81
CA PRO A 91 -5.91 0.57 -12.42
C PRO A 91 -6.80 -0.68 -12.42
N GLU A 92 -6.54 -1.65 -13.30
CA GLU A 92 -7.29 -2.92 -13.32
C GLU A 92 -7.14 -3.73 -12.01
N ASP A 93 -6.07 -3.48 -11.25
CA ASP A 93 -5.82 -4.12 -9.96
C ASP A 93 -6.42 -3.36 -8.78
N ALA A 94 -7.03 -2.19 -8.98
CA ALA A 94 -7.62 -1.40 -7.89
C ALA A 94 -8.68 -2.20 -7.11
N ALA A 95 -9.46 -3.06 -7.79
CA ALA A 95 -10.43 -3.95 -7.15
C ALA A 95 -9.78 -4.97 -6.22
N LEU A 96 -8.66 -5.55 -6.64
CA LEU A 96 -7.86 -6.48 -5.84
C LEU A 96 -7.30 -5.76 -4.60
N PHE A 97 -6.69 -4.58 -4.76
CA PHE A 97 -6.17 -3.81 -3.62
C PHE A 97 -7.26 -3.41 -2.63
N ALA A 98 -8.44 -3.01 -3.12
CA ALA A 98 -9.60 -2.72 -2.26
C ALA A 98 -10.08 -3.95 -1.48
N ALA A 99 -10.03 -5.14 -2.10
CA ALA A 99 -10.33 -6.39 -1.40
C ALA A 99 -9.28 -6.69 -0.33
N LEU A 100 -7.98 -6.55 -0.63
CA LEU A 100 -6.89 -6.77 0.34
C LEU A 100 -6.93 -5.78 1.52
N ALA A 101 -7.33 -4.53 1.28
CA ALA A 101 -7.55 -3.52 2.32
C ALA A 101 -8.75 -3.84 3.23
N SER A 102 -9.59 -4.81 2.88
CA SER A 102 -10.74 -5.21 3.68
C SER A 102 -10.33 -6.15 4.81
N ALA A 103 -10.96 -5.97 5.98
CA ALA A 103 -10.66 -6.76 7.18
C ALA A 103 -10.65 -8.28 6.92
N GLY A 104 -9.63 -8.96 7.45
CA GLY A 104 -9.43 -10.40 7.37
C GLY A 104 -8.86 -10.95 6.06
N ARG A 105 -8.85 -10.18 4.95
CA ARG A 105 -8.37 -10.66 3.63
C ARG A 105 -6.86 -10.84 3.62
N ALA A 106 -6.15 -9.80 4.04
CA ALA A 106 -4.69 -9.83 4.18
C ALA A 106 -4.24 -10.96 5.11
N GLU A 107 -4.89 -11.14 6.25
CA GLU A 107 -4.57 -12.20 7.23
C GLU A 107 -4.80 -13.60 6.66
N ILE A 108 -5.90 -13.82 5.93
CA ILE A 108 -6.14 -15.11 5.25
C ILE A 108 -5.05 -15.36 4.21
N LEU A 109 -4.76 -14.37 3.37
CA LEU A 109 -3.75 -14.50 2.33
C LEU A 109 -2.38 -14.83 2.93
N GLU A 110 -1.96 -14.05 3.92
CA GLU A 110 -0.72 -14.25 4.66
C GLU A 110 -0.65 -15.64 5.30
N THR A 111 -1.71 -16.08 5.98
CA THR A 111 -1.77 -17.41 6.62
C THR A 111 -1.62 -18.53 5.60
N VAL A 112 -2.24 -18.41 4.42
CA VAL A 112 -2.15 -19.42 3.36
C VAL A 112 -0.75 -19.43 2.72
N PHE A 113 -0.11 -18.27 2.57
CA PHE A 113 1.30 -18.20 2.12
C PHE A 113 2.26 -18.82 3.13
N GLN A 114 2.01 -18.65 4.43
CA GLN A 114 2.82 -19.25 5.50
C GLN A 114 2.54 -20.76 5.68
N SER A 115 1.36 -21.25 5.27
CA SER A 115 0.99 -22.66 5.36
C SER A 115 0.16 -23.11 4.16
N PRO A 116 0.80 -23.33 2.99
CA PRO A 116 0.12 -23.83 1.81
C PRO A 116 -0.55 -25.19 2.05
N GLY A 117 -1.79 -25.37 1.58
CA GLY A 117 -2.55 -26.60 1.77
C GLY A 117 -3.27 -26.70 3.11
N ILE A 118 -3.32 -25.61 3.89
CA ILE A 118 -4.12 -25.50 5.11
C ILE A 118 -5.59 -25.82 4.82
N SER A 119 -6.24 -26.57 5.71
CA SER A 119 -7.67 -26.83 5.57
C SER A 119 -8.48 -25.58 5.91
N MET A 120 -9.69 -25.48 5.35
CA MET A 120 -10.59 -24.35 5.64
C MET A 120 -10.92 -24.21 7.14
N GLN A 121 -10.91 -25.32 7.88
CA GLN A 121 -11.15 -25.30 9.33
C GLN A 121 -9.96 -24.67 10.07
N GLU A 122 -8.75 -25.18 9.84
CA GLU A 122 -7.53 -24.66 10.46
C GLU A 122 -7.29 -23.19 10.08
N LEU A 123 -7.58 -22.81 8.82
CA LEU A 123 -7.47 -21.43 8.37
C LEU A 123 -8.38 -20.51 9.21
N ALA A 124 -9.66 -20.88 9.34
CA ALA A 124 -10.63 -20.10 10.10
C ALA A 124 -10.21 -19.96 11.57
N GLU A 125 -9.71 -21.03 12.19
CA GLU A 125 -9.21 -21.04 13.56
C GLU A 125 -8.01 -20.09 13.73
N ARG A 126 -7.04 -20.12 12.80
CA ARG A 126 -5.83 -19.28 12.87
C ARG A 126 -6.11 -17.78 12.71
N VAL A 127 -7.04 -17.41 11.84
CA VAL A 127 -7.41 -15.99 11.63
C VAL A 127 -8.57 -15.55 12.52
N HIS A 128 -8.99 -16.39 13.48
CA HIS A 128 -10.08 -16.11 14.41
C HIS A 128 -11.40 -15.70 13.72
N LEU A 129 -11.73 -16.37 12.61
CA LEU A 129 -12.97 -16.17 11.87
C LEU A 129 -13.86 -17.42 11.95
N THR A 130 -15.16 -17.25 11.66
CA THR A 130 -16.01 -18.41 11.42
C THR A 130 -15.61 -19.09 10.12
N ARG A 131 -15.82 -20.41 10.04
CA ARG A 131 -15.55 -21.18 8.80
C ARG A 131 -16.29 -20.61 7.58
N GLN A 132 -17.51 -20.11 7.76
CA GLN A 132 -18.28 -19.48 6.69
C GLN A 132 -17.64 -18.18 6.21
N SER A 133 -17.21 -17.31 7.14
CA SER A 133 -16.50 -16.07 6.81
C SER A 133 -15.18 -16.35 6.12
N ALA A 134 -14.37 -17.28 6.64
CA ALA A 134 -13.11 -17.69 6.02
C ALA A 134 -13.33 -18.24 4.61
N SER A 135 -14.34 -19.10 4.42
CA SER A 135 -14.67 -19.66 3.10
C SER A 135 -15.12 -18.59 2.11
N LYS A 136 -15.93 -17.61 2.56
CA LYS A 136 -16.37 -16.49 1.70
C LYS A 136 -15.18 -15.64 1.26
N ILE A 137 -14.29 -15.30 2.18
CA ILE A 137 -13.09 -14.50 1.89
C ILE A 137 -12.13 -15.28 0.98
N ALA A 138 -11.90 -16.56 1.24
CA ALA A 138 -11.05 -17.39 0.40
C ALA A 138 -11.60 -17.51 -1.03
N ALA A 139 -12.93 -17.63 -1.19
CA ALA A 139 -13.57 -17.63 -2.50
C ALA A 139 -13.43 -16.27 -3.22
N GLU A 140 -13.57 -15.15 -2.50
CA GLU A 140 -13.32 -13.81 -3.04
C GLU A 140 -11.87 -13.66 -3.52
N LEU A 141 -10.89 -14.05 -2.71
CA LEU A 141 -9.47 -14.02 -3.07
C LEU A 141 -9.14 -14.99 -4.22
N ALA A 142 -9.82 -16.14 -4.30
CA ALA A 142 -9.71 -17.05 -5.44
C ALA A 142 -10.31 -16.44 -6.72
N GLY A 143 -11.35 -15.62 -6.61
CA GLY A 143 -11.91 -14.84 -7.73
C GLY A 143 -10.91 -13.83 -8.32
N PHE A 144 -10.03 -13.27 -7.50
CA PHE A 144 -8.88 -12.48 -7.97
C PHE A 144 -7.67 -13.32 -8.40
N GLY A 145 -7.78 -14.65 -8.29
CA GLY A 145 -6.72 -15.59 -8.60
C GLY A 145 -5.62 -15.66 -7.55
N CYS A 146 -5.75 -15.02 -6.38
CA CYS A 146 -4.72 -15.04 -5.32
C CYS A 146 -4.60 -16.40 -4.62
N LEU A 147 -5.70 -17.14 -4.57
CA LEU A 147 -5.79 -18.45 -3.93
C LEU A 147 -6.40 -19.45 -4.90
N THR A 148 -6.11 -20.73 -4.67
CA THR A 148 -6.84 -21.85 -5.26
C THR A 148 -7.28 -22.83 -4.18
N THR A 149 -8.32 -23.60 -4.45
CA THR A 149 -8.81 -24.64 -3.54
C THR A 149 -8.81 -25.99 -4.21
N ALA A 150 -8.42 -27.01 -3.47
CA ALA A 150 -8.52 -28.40 -3.89
C ALA A 150 -9.28 -29.21 -2.84
N ASP A 151 -10.14 -30.13 -3.31
CA ASP A 151 -10.79 -31.09 -2.44
C ASP A 151 -9.80 -32.24 -2.14
N ASP A 152 -9.62 -32.56 -0.87
CA ASP A 152 -8.78 -33.64 -0.34
C ASP A 152 -9.63 -34.49 0.62
N GLY A 153 -10.32 -35.47 0.04
CA GLY A 153 -11.28 -36.33 0.75
C GLY A 153 -12.41 -35.51 1.39
N ARG A 154 -12.44 -35.48 2.73
CA ARG A 154 -13.44 -34.71 3.50
C ARG A 154 -13.07 -33.22 3.65
N TYR A 155 -11.82 -32.86 3.38
CA TYR A 155 -11.31 -31.52 3.61
C TYR A 155 -11.21 -30.74 2.31
N ARG A 156 -11.40 -29.42 2.41
CA ARG A 156 -11.05 -28.49 1.34
C ARG A 156 -9.78 -27.75 1.75
N ARG A 157 -8.73 -27.91 0.96
CA ARG A 157 -7.42 -27.28 1.16
C ARG A 157 -7.30 -26.01 0.34
N VAL A 158 -6.57 -25.04 0.87
CA VAL A 158 -6.37 -23.73 0.24
C VAL A 158 -4.87 -23.54 -0.02
N TYR A 159 -4.53 -23.09 -1.21
CA TYR A 159 -3.15 -22.86 -1.65
C TYR A 159 -3.00 -21.44 -2.21
N PRO A 160 -1.83 -20.80 -2.00
CA PRO A 160 -1.52 -19.54 -2.66
C PRO A 160 -1.23 -19.80 -4.14
N THR A 161 -1.43 -18.79 -4.97
CA THR A 161 -0.95 -18.78 -6.37
C THR A 161 0.22 -17.82 -6.54
N ASP A 162 0.74 -17.71 -7.76
CA ASP A 162 1.77 -16.75 -8.14
C ASP A 162 1.20 -15.46 -8.77
N VAL A 163 -0.12 -15.23 -8.73
CA VAL A 163 -0.74 -14.08 -9.42
C VAL A 163 -0.17 -12.74 -8.98
N LEU A 164 0.13 -12.57 -7.68
CA LEU A 164 0.68 -11.33 -7.14
C LEU A 164 2.11 -11.10 -7.61
N VAL A 165 2.89 -12.18 -7.76
CA VAL A 165 4.26 -12.12 -8.31
C VAL A 165 4.19 -11.70 -9.77
N ARG A 166 3.33 -12.33 -10.58
CA ARG A 166 3.15 -11.97 -12.00
C ARG A 166 2.69 -10.53 -12.18
N LYS A 167 1.74 -10.06 -11.35
CA LYS A 167 1.26 -8.67 -11.40
C LYS A 167 2.33 -7.67 -10.96
N ARG A 168 3.12 -8.01 -9.94
CA ARG A 168 4.29 -7.22 -9.51
C ARG A 168 5.30 -7.07 -10.66
N ASP A 169 5.69 -8.17 -11.28
CA ASP A 169 6.66 -8.17 -12.38
C ASP A 169 6.15 -7.32 -13.57
N ALA A 170 4.87 -7.45 -13.91
CA ALA A 170 4.23 -6.65 -14.95
C ALA A 170 4.08 -5.15 -14.58
N ASN A 171 4.11 -4.81 -13.29
CA ASN A 171 3.99 -3.43 -12.82
C ASN A 171 5.35 -2.71 -12.68
N HIS A 172 6.47 -3.39 -12.92
CA HIS A 172 7.82 -2.84 -12.69
C HIS A 172 8.04 -1.51 -13.44
N GLU A 173 7.79 -1.48 -14.74
CA GLU A 173 7.96 -0.26 -15.56
C GLU A 173 7.07 0.90 -15.08
N ARG A 174 5.87 0.56 -14.58
CA ARG A 174 4.92 1.54 -14.04
C ARG A 174 5.42 2.13 -12.71
N ALA A 175 5.90 1.28 -11.80
CA ALA A 175 6.50 1.72 -10.55
C ALA A 175 7.73 2.61 -10.81
N ASP A 176 8.50 2.30 -11.87
CA ASP A 176 9.64 3.10 -12.25
C ASP A 176 9.24 4.49 -12.76
N ALA A 177 8.28 4.54 -13.67
CA ALA A 177 7.73 5.78 -14.20
C ALA A 177 7.04 6.64 -13.13
N PHE A 178 6.42 6.01 -12.13
CA PHE A 178 5.83 6.69 -10.98
C PHE A 178 6.88 7.50 -10.20
N GLY A 179 8.07 6.93 -9.98
CA GLY A 179 9.17 7.62 -9.30
C GLY A 179 9.59 8.91 -10.01
N GLU A 180 9.78 8.83 -11.33
CA GLU A 180 10.13 9.97 -12.17
C GLU A 180 9.01 11.02 -12.21
N ALA A 181 7.76 10.58 -12.31
CA ALA A 181 6.60 11.46 -12.28
C ALA A 181 6.46 12.20 -10.95
N LEU A 182 6.76 11.53 -9.82
CA LEU A 182 6.74 12.14 -8.50
C LEU A 182 7.82 13.24 -8.36
N LEU A 183 9.05 12.96 -8.78
CA LEU A 183 10.13 13.95 -8.79
C LEU A 183 9.76 15.15 -9.68
N ARG A 184 9.21 14.90 -10.87
CA ARG A 184 8.76 15.99 -11.75
C ARG A 184 7.69 16.85 -11.10
N ARG A 185 6.67 16.24 -10.49
CA ARG A 185 5.57 16.97 -9.83
C ARG A 185 6.08 17.84 -8.68
N LEU A 186 6.93 17.28 -7.81
CA LEU A 186 7.56 18.05 -6.73
C LEU A 186 8.39 19.23 -7.27
N ALA A 187 9.05 19.07 -8.41
CA ALA A 187 9.81 20.15 -9.05
C ALA A 187 8.91 21.25 -9.64
N GLU A 188 7.81 20.87 -10.28
CA GLU A 188 6.78 21.79 -10.82
C GLU A 188 6.13 22.63 -9.70
N GLU A 189 6.08 22.10 -8.48
CA GLU A 189 5.63 22.81 -7.28
C GLU A 189 6.71 23.67 -6.60
N GLY A 190 7.93 23.72 -7.17
CA GLY A 190 9.03 24.50 -6.62
C GLY A 190 9.71 23.89 -5.39
N LEU A 191 9.49 22.61 -5.09
CA LEU A 191 10.05 21.93 -3.91
C LEU A 191 11.45 21.34 -4.15
N ALA A 192 12.10 21.67 -5.27
CA ALA A 192 13.48 21.30 -5.58
C ALA A 192 13.86 19.86 -5.13
N PRO A 193 13.19 18.83 -5.67
CA PRO A 193 13.37 17.46 -5.20
C PRO A 193 14.73 16.89 -5.62
N GLU A 194 15.29 16.06 -4.74
CA GLU A 194 16.58 15.40 -4.87
C GLU A 194 16.40 13.92 -4.53
N LEU A 195 16.71 13.04 -5.49
CA LEU A 195 16.70 11.59 -5.24
C LEU A 195 17.95 11.23 -4.43
N LEU A 196 17.76 10.82 -3.18
CA LEU A 196 18.86 10.40 -2.32
C LEU A 196 19.23 8.94 -2.57
N ARG A 197 18.22 8.08 -2.74
CA ARG A 197 18.39 6.64 -2.92
C ARG A 197 17.19 6.04 -3.62
N ARG A 198 17.47 5.06 -4.49
CA ARG A 198 16.47 4.21 -5.13
C ARG A 198 16.74 2.75 -4.77
N GLU A 199 15.72 2.08 -4.29
CA GLU A 199 15.68 0.65 -4.04
C GLU A 199 14.55 0.02 -4.85
N GLU A 200 14.56 -1.30 -5.00
CA GLU A 200 13.53 -2.03 -5.77
C GLU A 200 12.11 -1.74 -5.26
N ALA A 201 11.93 -1.63 -3.94
CA ALA A 201 10.61 -1.45 -3.32
C ALA A 201 10.35 -0.02 -2.80
N ALA A 202 11.29 0.92 -2.97
CA ALA A 202 11.16 2.25 -2.38
C ALA A 202 12.07 3.33 -3.00
N LEU A 203 11.62 4.58 -2.89
CA LEU A 203 12.40 5.78 -3.17
C LEU A 203 12.63 6.56 -1.89
N LEU A 204 13.85 7.01 -1.66
CA LEU A 204 14.16 8.02 -0.66
C LEU A 204 14.49 9.32 -1.37
N LEU A 205 13.68 10.34 -1.12
CA LEU A 205 13.80 11.64 -1.74
C LEU A 205 13.83 12.74 -0.69
N ARG A 206 14.57 13.81 -0.99
CA ARG A 206 14.66 15.03 -0.19
C ARG A 206 14.09 16.19 -0.97
N PHE A 207 13.24 16.99 -0.37
CA PHE A 207 12.63 18.14 -1.04
C PHE A 207 12.25 19.22 -0.03
N GLY A 208 12.03 20.44 -0.53
CA GLY A 208 11.67 21.61 0.26
C GLY A 208 12.09 22.91 -0.43
N GLY A 209 11.76 24.03 0.19
CA GLY A 209 12.10 25.38 -0.26
C GLY A 209 13.00 26.10 0.73
N GLY A 210 14.00 26.84 0.22
CA GLY A 210 14.89 27.65 1.06
C GLY A 210 15.70 26.83 2.06
N ALA A 211 15.66 27.22 3.35
CA ALA A 211 16.44 26.58 4.40
C ALA A 211 15.82 25.28 4.96
N ARG A 212 14.56 24.98 4.64
CA ARG A 212 13.85 23.79 5.16
C ARG A 212 13.71 22.73 4.08
N ARG A 213 14.23 21.53 4.35
CA ARG A 213 14.07 20.35 3.50
C ARG A 213 13.69 19.15 4.36
N VAL A 214 12.81 18.31 3.86
CA VAL A 214 12.36 17.07 4.51
C VAL A 214 12.80 15.87 3.69
N GLN A 215 12.88 14.70 4.33
CA GLN A 215 13.07 13.43 3.64
C GLN A 215 11.75 12.64 3.64
N LEU A 216 11.44 12.00 2.52
CA LEU A 216 10.30 11.13 2.37
C LEU A 216 10.73 9.81 1.74
N GLY A 217 10.47 8.71 2.44
CA GLY A 217 10.56 7.38 1.86
C GLY A 217 9.21 6.94 1.30
N VAL A 218 9.15 6.74 -0.01
CA VAL A 218 7.95 6.40 -0.78
C VAL A 218 8.02 4.93 -1.19
N PRO A 219 7.12 4.06 -0.70
CA PRO A 219 7.00 2.69 -1.19
C PRO A 219 6.64 2.66 -2.68
N LEU A 220 7.26 1.74 -3.43
CA LEU A 220 7.03 1.52 -4.85
C LEU A 220 6.35 0.20 -5.17
N ASP A 221 6.27 -0.72 -4.20
CA ASP A 221 5.88 -2.10 -4.45
C ASP A 221 4.70 -2.55 -3.56
N PRO A 222 3.49 -2.04 -3.85
CA PRO A 222 2.30 -2.40 -3.09
C PRO A 222 1.89 -3.86 -3.28
N TYR A 223 2.32 -4.54 -4.35
CA TYR A 223 2.02 -5.96 -4.58
C TYR A 223 2.68 -6.87 -3.56
N VAL A 224 3.76 -6.40 -2.92
CA VAL A 224 4.38 -7.05 -1.76
C VAL A 224 3.82 -6.49 -0.46
N THR A 225 3.67 -5.17 -0.33
CA THR A 225 3.41 -4.56 0.98
C THR A 225 1.94 -4.48 1.41
N ALA A 226 0.98 -4.48 0.47
CA ALA A 226 -0.40 -4.14 0.78
C ALA A 226 -1.12 -5.22 1.63
N TRP A 227 -0.67 -6.46 1.56
CA TRP A 227 -1.28 -7.60 2.26
C TRP A 227 -0.40 -8.21 3.35
N MET A 228 0.86 -7.78 3.46
CA MET A 228 1.73 -8.13 4.58
C MET A 228 1.54 -7.10 5.68
N ARG A 229 1.17 -7.53 6.88
CA ARG A 229 1.15 -6.61 8.03
C ARG A 229 2.60 -6.29 8.43
N PRO A 230 2.94 -5.02 8.71
CA PRO A 230 4.19 -4.73 9.39
C PRO A 230 4.11 -5.34 10.81
N GLU A 231 5.09 -6.18 11.14
CA GLU A 231 5.37 -6.65 12.52
C GLU A 231 5.68 -5.48 13.46
#